data_AF-A0A7S2I660-F1
#
_entry.id   AF-A0A7S2I660-F1
#
_cell.length_a   1.000
_cell.length_b   1.000
_cell.length_c   1.000
_cell.angle_alpha   90.00
_cell.angle_beta   90.00
_cell.angle_gamma   90.00
#
_symmetry.space_group_name_H-M   'P 1'
#
loop_
_entity.id
_entity.type
_entity.pdbx_description
1 polymer ?
#
loop_
_entity_poly.entity_id
_entity_poly.type
_entity_poly.pdbx_seq_one_letter_code
_entity_poly.pdbx_strand_id
1 'polypeptide(L)'
;WFNTIAAQHVKLHAMANWGVNSDYSLADVNPFFRRNSVVTVMYNFFGYSSFNGFLKLWAAEGLVSDGWAGPGKPLVQEFNHGIKDNVWQHTQIEELVKYSELISFVVKVRSIFLAEFEKHKALFPGTNGEAMFVGTVLHSLDHTMM
;
A
#
# COMPACT_ATOMS: atom_id res chain seq x y z
N TRP A 1 8.96 7.91 14.42
CA TRP A 1 7.98 8.23 13.36
C TRP A 1 8.20 7.33 12.15
N PHE A 2 9.41 7.27 11.57
CA PHE A 2 9.74 6.34 10.48
C PHE A 2 9.34 4.89 10.73
N ASN A 3 9.76 4.28 11.85
CA ASN A 3 9.48 2.87 12.15
C ASN A 3 7.98 2.57 12.21
N THR A 4 7.20 3.50 12.76
CA THR A 4 5.73 3.40 12.79
C THR A 4 5.14 3.48 11.38
N ILE A 5 5.65 4.38 10.54
CA ILE A 5 5.15 4.56 9.17
C ILE A 5 5.56 3.41 8.27
N ALA A 6 6.86 3.09 8.22
CA ALA A 6 7.40 2.03 7.36
C ALA A 6 6.78 0.67 7.69
N ALA A 7 6.55 0.36 8.97
CA ALA A 7 5.89 -0.88 9.38
C ALA A 7 4.39 -0.91 9.02
N GLN A 8 3.69 0.23 8.98
CA GLN A 8 2.28 0.28 8.56
C GLN A 8 2.13 0.36 7.03
N HIS A 9 3.08 0.98 6.34
CA HIS A 9 3.12 1.10 4.88
C HIS A 9 3.06 -0.27 4.19
N VAL A 10 3.84 -1.24 4.67
CA VAL A 10 3.82 -2.61 4.11
C VAL A 10 2.48 -3.32 4.29
N LYS A 11 1.69 -2.95 5.31
CA LYS A 11 0.34 -3.50 5.52
C LYS A 11 -0.65 -2.97 4.49
N LEU A 12 -0.53 -1.69 4.11
CA LEU A 12 -1.31 -1.12 3.01
C LEU A 12 -1.02 -1.85 1.70
N HIS A 13 0.26 -2.11 1.38
CA HIS A 13 0.64 -2.91 0.22
C HIS A 13 0.09 -4.33 0.26
N ALA A 14 0.15 -4.99 1.42
CA ALA A 14 -0.38 -6.34 1.59
C ALA A 14 -1.89 -6.41 1.26
N MET A 15 -2.68 -5.44 1.76
CA MET A 15 -4.10 -5.33 1.44
C MET A 15 -4.33 -4.95 -0.02
N ALA A 16 -3.57 -3.99 -0.56
CA ALA A 16 -3.69 -3.53 -1.94
C ALA A 16 -3.41 -4.63 -2.98
N ASN A 17 -2.61 -5.65 -2.63
CA ASN A 17 -2.37 -6.80 -3.51
C ASN A 17 -3.65 -7.61 -3.82
N TRP A 18 -4.71 -7.48 -3.04
CA TRP A 18 -6.02 -8.10 -3.35
C TRP A 18 -6.84 -7.25 -4.33
N GLY A 19 -6.33 -6.07 -4.67
CA GLY A 19 -6.88 -5.11 -5.62
C GLY A 19 -6.26 -5.21 -7.02
N VAL A 20 -5.36 -6.18 -7.25
CA VAL A 20 -4.73 -6.43 -8.55
C VAL A 20 -5.12 -7.80 -9.08
N ASN A 21 -5.12 -7.94 -10.40
CA ASN A 21 -5.27 -9.23 -11.06
C ASN A 21 -4.37 -9.30 -12.30
N SER A 22 -3.35 -10.16 -12.22
CA SER A 22 -2.32 -10.33 -13.26
C SER A 22 -2.53 -11.58 -14.12
N ASP A 23 -3.68 -12.25 -14.00
CA ASP A 23 -3.98 -13.46 -14.78
C ASP A 23 -3.85 -13.20 -16.29
N TYR A 24 -3.37 -14.19 -17.05
CA TYR A 24 -3.22 -14.05 -18.49
C TYR A 24 -4.56 -13.89 -19.22
N SER A 25 -5.62 -14.52 -18.72
CA SER A 25 -6.98 -14.43 -19.28
C SER A 25 -7.54 -13.00 -19.26
N LEU A 26 -7.00 -12.12 -18.41
CA LEU A 26 -7.39 -10.71 -18.39
C LEU A 26 -6.89 -9.90 -19.58
N ALA A 27 -5.89 -10.39 -20.32
CA ALA A 27 -5.36 -9.68 -21.48
C ALA A 27 -6.44 -9.41 -22.54
N ASP A 28 -7.42 -10.31 -22.66
CA ASP A 28 -8.50 -10.22 -23.65
C ASP A 28 -9.69 -9.36 -23.17
N VAL A 29 -9.85 -9.18 -21.85
CA VAL A 29 -10.95 -8.41 -21.25
C VAL A 29 -10.54 -6.99 -20.93
N ASN A 30 -9.40 -6.81 -20.25
CA ASN A 30 -8.89 -5.52 -19.82
C ASN A 30 -7.35 -5.53 -19.78
N PRO A 31 -6.68 -5.40 -20.94
CA PRO A 31 -5.22 -5.47 -21.04
C PRO A 31 -4.52 -4.34 -20.27
N PHE A 32 -5.16 -3.18 -20.16
CA PHE A 32 -4.66 -2.05 -19.37
C PHE A 32 -4.60 -2.40 -17.88
N PHE A 33 -5.69 -2.92 -17.33
CA PHE A 33 -5.75 -3.32 -15.93
C PHE A 33 -4.76 -4.43 -15.60
N ARG A 34 -4.64 -5.44 -16.48
CA ARG A 34 -3.64 -6.50 -16.32
C ARG A 34 -2.22 -5.94 -16.28
N ARG A 35 -1.87 -5.05 -17.23
CA ARG A 35 -0.53 -4.42 -17.26
C ARG A 35 -0.26 -3.67 -15.96
N ASN A 36 -1.21 -2.86 -15.49
CA ASN A 36 -1.04 -2.12 -14.24
C ASN A 36 -0.88 -3.07 -13.05
N SER A 37 -1.65 -4.16 -13.00
CA SER A 37 -1.52 -5.18 -11.96
C SER A 37 -0.12 -5.79 -11.92
N VAL A 38 0.44 -6.16 -13.08
CA VAL A 38 1.82 -6.67 -13.17
C VAL A 38 2.83 -5.61 -12.72
N VAL A 39 2.68 -4.37 -13.16
CA VAL A 39 3.56 -3.26 -12.77
C VAL A 39 3.52 -3.04 -11.25
N THR A 40 2.34 -3.02 -10.64
CA THR A 40 2.16 -2.87 -9.20
C THR A 40 2.85 -4.00 -8.43
N VAL A 41 2.66 -5.27 -8.85
CA VAL A 41 3.33 -6.41 -8.21
C VAL A 41 4.86 -6.26 -8.28
N MET A 42 5.39 -5.88 -9.44
CA MET A 42 6.82 -5.66 -9.62
C MET A 42 7.34 -4.48 -8.79
N TYR A 43 6.59 -3.39 -8.71
CA TYR A 43 6.95 -2.21 -7.92
C TYR A 43 7.01 -2.54 -6.43
N ASN A 44 6.02 -3.30 -5.92
CA ASN A 44 6.01 -3.78 -4.53
C ASN A 44 7.22 -4.67 -4.24
N PHE A 45 7.57 -5.57 -5.18
CA PHE A 45 8.78 -6.39 -5.09
C PHE A 45 10.05 -5.54 -5.05
N PHE A 46 10.17 -4.51 -5.90
CA PHE A 46 11.33 -3.61 -5.90
C PHE A 46 11.42 -2.78 -4.62
N GLY A 47 10.30 -2.29 -4.09
CA GLY A 47 10.25 -1.60 -2.81
C GLY A 47 10.83 -2.45 -1.68
N TYR A 48 10.47 -3.73 -1.62
CA TYR A 48 11.01 -4.63 -0.60
C TYR A 48 12.48 -5.03 -0.84
N SER A 49 12.82 -5.41 -2.08
CA SER A 49 14.13 -6.00 -2.42
C SER A 49 15.25 -4.98 -2.64
N SER A 50 14.91 -3.82 -3.20
CA SER A 50 15.88 -2.90 -3.78
C SER A 50 16.01 -1.61 -2.99
N PHE A 51 14.96 -1.18 -2.27
CA PHE A 51 14.94 0.13 -1.62
C PHE A 51 16.00 0.30 -0.53
N ASN A 52 16.37 -0.78 0.16
CA ASN A 52 17.49 -0.77 1.11
C ASN A 52 18.83 -0.39 0.44
N GLY A 53 18.98 -0.59 -0.88
CA GLY A 53 20.15 -0.15 -1.63
C GLY A 53 20.27 1.37 -1.66
N PHE A 54 19.15 2.09 -1.85
CA PHE A 54 19.16 3.56 -1.86
C PHE A 54 19.54 4.15 -0.51
N LEU A 55 19.11 3.54 0.60
CA LEU A 55 19.48 4.00 1.94
C LEU A 55 20.99 3.93 2.21
N LYS A 56 21.70 2.96 1.61
CA LYS A 56 23.16 2.90 1.67
C LYS A 56 23.80 4.06 0.92
N LEU A 57 23.29 4.38 -0.27
CA LEU A 57 23.77 5.50 -1.07
C LEU A 57 23.52 6.83 -0.34
N TRP A 58 22.31 7.02 0.17
CA TRP A 58 21.93 8.23 0.91
C TRP A 58 22.74 8.42 2.19
N ALA A 59 23.10 7.34 2.89
CA ALA A 59 24.00 7.42 4.04
C ALA A 59 25.40 7.89 3.60
N ALA A 60 25.93 7.33 2.50
CA ALA A 60 27.23 7.75 1.96
C ALA A 60 27.24 9.21 1.48
N GLU A 61 26.09 9.73 1.04
CA GLU A 61 25.90 11.14 0.66
C GLU A 61 25.59 12.06 1.86
N GLY A 62 25.44 11.51 3.07
CA GLY A 62 25.12 12.28 4.28
C GLY A 62 23.65 12.72 4.38
N LEU A 63 22.75 12.15 3.58
CA LEU A 63 21.32 12.45 3.59
C LEU A 63 20.56 11.73 4.70
N VAL A 64 21.11 10.60 5.19
CA VAL A 64 20.57 9.84 6.33
C VAL A 64 21.71 9.37 7.23
N SER A 65 21.40 8.88 8.44
CA SER A 65 22.43 8.38 9.36
C SER A 65 23.11 7.10 8.87
N ASP A 66 24.38 6.90 9.24
CA ASP A 66 25.17 5.71 8.89
C ASP A 66 24.55 4.39 9.37
N GLY A 67 23.69 4.44 10.38
CA GLY A 67 22.94 3.29 10.87
C GLY A 67 22.09 2.61 9.76
N TRP A 68 21.66 3.37 8.75
CA TRP A 68 20.91 2.86 7.60
C TRP A 68 21.77 2.05 6.62
N ALA A 69 23.09 2.26 6.61
CA ALA A 69 24.03 1.52 5.77
C ALA A 69 24.49 0.19 6.39
N GLY A 70 24.15 -0.04 7.66
CA GLY A 70 24.61 -1.21 8.43
C GLY A 70 24.20 -2.56 7.82
N PRO A 71 24.94 -3.64 8.13
CA PRO A 71 24.67 -4.98 7.60
C PRO A 71 23.32 -5.55 8.06
N GLY A 72 22.71 -4.97 9.10
CA GLY A 72 21.41 -5.38 9.63
C GLY A 72 20.21 -5.12 8.71
N LYS A 73 20.34 -4.27 7.67
CA LYS A 73 19.24 -3.89 6.76
C LYS A 73 18.00 -3.38 7.53
N PRO A 74 18.12 -2.29 8.31
CA PRO A 74 17.08 -1.84 9.23
C PRO A 74 15.72 -1.62 8.55
N LEU A 75 15.67 -1.11 7.32
CA LEU A 75 14.42 -0.99 6.56
C LEU A 75 13.71 -2.34 6.38
N VAL A 76 14.45 -3.37 6.00
CA VAL A 76 13.91 -4.72 5.81
C VAL A 76 13.45 -5.30 7.15
N GLN A 77 14.11 -4.97 8.26
CA GLN A 77 13.67 -5.37 9.59
C GLN A 77 12.33 -4.71 9.95
N GLU A 78 12.17 -3.41 9.69
CA GLU A 78 10.91 -2.68 9.90
C GLU A 78 9.76 -3.24 9.04
N PHE A 79 10.03 -3.53 7.76
CA PHE A 79 9.06 -4.17 6.87
C PHE A 79 8.66 -5.56 7.38
N ASN A 80 9.63 -6.38 7.79
CA ASN A 80 9.33 -7.69 8.35
C ASN A 80 8.59 -7.62 9.69
N HIS A 81 8.85 -6.59 10.50
CA HIS A 81 8.09 -6.34 11.71
C HIS A 81 6.63 -6.06 11.37
N GLY A 82 6.36 -5.14 10.43
CA GLY A 82 5.01 -4.83 9.95
C GLY A 82 4.28 -6.04 9.37
N ILE A 83 4.96 -6.85 8.56
CA ILE A 83 4.38 -8.10 8.01
C ILE A 83 4.02 -9.08 9.13
N LYS A 84 4.91 -9.29 10.12
CA LYS A 84 4.68 -10.21 11.24
C LYS A 84 3.56 -9.75 12.17
N ASP A 85 3.44 -8.43 12.36
CA ASP A 85 2.40 -7.83 13.20
C ASP A 85 1.00 -7.96 12.59
N ASN A 86 0.90 -8.34 11.31
CA ASN A 86 -0.33 -8.60 10.57
C ASN A 86 -1.27 -7.38 10.45
N VAL A 87 -2.33 -7.53 9.65
CA VAL A 87 -3.36 -6.50 9.50
C VAL A 87 -4.50 -6.77 10.47
N TRP A 88 -4.68 -5.88 11.44
CA TRP A 88 -5.75 -5.97 12.43
C TRP A 88 -7.02 -5.31 11.89
N GLN A 89 -8.16 -5.97 12.12
CA GLN A 89 -9.45 -5.39 11.81
C GLN A 89 -9.85 -4.42 12.93
N HIS A 90 -10.07 -3.16 12.56
CA HIS A 90 -10.58 -2.13 13.46
C HIS A 90 -12.04 -1.82 13.11
N THR A 91 -12.97 -2.62 13.63
CA THR A 91 -14.39 -2.52 13.27
C THR A 91 -15.07 -1.23 13.76
N GLN A 92 -14.50 -0.55 14.76
CA GLN A 92 -15.04 0.67 15.35
C GLN A 92 -14.50 1.96 14.71
N ILE A 93 -14.00 1.91 13.48
CA ILE A 93 -13.38 3.09 12.84
C ILE A 93 -14.35 4.29 12.73
N GLU A 94 -15.65 4.02 12.63
CA GLU A 94 -16.70 5.05 12.59
C GLU A 94 -16.79 5.86 13.89
N GLU A 95 -16.45 5.27 15.04
CA GLU A 95 -16.44 5.96 16.33
C GLU A 95 -15.38 7.08 16.37
N LEU A 96 -14.34 6.96 15.53
CA LEU A 96 -13.24 7.93 15.43
C LEU A 96 -13.57 9.12 14.51
N VAL A 97 -14.66 9.07 13.74
CA VAL A 97 -15.03 10.11 12.77
C VAL A 97 -15.17 11.50 13.40
N LYS A 98 -15.68 11.58 14.64
CA LYS A 98 -15.83 12.84 15.39
C LYS A 98 -14.50 13.41 15.90
N TYR A 99 -13.43 12.62 15.92
CA TYR A 99 -12.13 13.00 16.49
C TYR A 99 -11.05 13.26 15.43
N SER A 100 -11.28 12.91 14.17
CA SER A 100 -10.29 13.04 13.10
C SER A 100 -10.93 13.42 11.77
N GLU A 101 -10.53 14.57 11.24
CA GLU A 101 -10.95 15.03 9.90
C GLU A 101 -10.51 14.04 8.81
N LEU A 102 -9.31 13.46 8.95
CA LEU A 102 -8.81 12.43 8.04
C LEU A 102 -9.71 11.20 8.05
N ILE A 103 -10.08 10.69 9.23
CA ILE A 103 -10.99 9.53 9.32
C ILE A 103 -12.37 9.88 8.76
N SER A 104 -12.89 11.08 9.07
CA SER A 104 -14.15 11.57 8.50
C SER A 104 -14.13 11.60 6.97
N PHE A 105 -13.02 12.07 6.38
CA PHE A 105 -12.79 12.06 4.94
C PHE A 105 -12.75 10.63 4.39
N VAL A 106 -11.92 9.75 4.98
CA VAL A 106 -11.75 8.37 4.52
C VAL A 106 -13.08 7.61 4.53
N VAL A 107 -13.86 7.70 5.61
CA VAL A 107 -15.15 7.00 5.73
C VAL A 107 -16.14 7.47 4.65
N LYS A 108 -16.22 8.78 4.40
CA LYS A 108 -17.10 9.35 3.36
C LYS A 108 -16.67 8.92 1.95
N VAL A 109 -15.39 9.06 1.63
CA VAL A 109 -14.85 8.73 0.30
C VAL A 109 -14.94 7.24 0.03
N ARG A 110 -14.72 6.38 1.04
CA ARG A 110 -14.88 4.93 0.91
C ARG A 110 -16.26 4.55 0.40
N SER A 111 -17.31 5.10 0.98
CA SER A 111 -18.69 4.81 0.57
C SER A 111 -18.93 5.19 -0.90
N ILE A 112 -18.46 6.37 -1.32
CA ILE A 112 -18.58 6.85 -2.70
C ILE A 112 -17.79 5.96 -3.66
N PHE A 113 -16.54 5.63 -3.29
CA PHE A 113 -15.66 4.80 -4.11
C PHE A 113 -16.25 3.41 -4.35
N LEU A 114 -16.73 2.74 -3.30
CA LEU A 114 -17.27 1.39 -3.43
C LEU A 114 -18.57 1.36 -4.23
N ALA A 115 -19.43 2.38 -4.07
CA ALA A 115 -20.62 2.53 -4.88
C ALA A 115 -20.28 2.74 -6.37
N GLU A 116 -19.20 3.46 -6.67
CA GLU A 116 -18.73 3.63 -8.04
C GLU A 116 -18.05 2.35 -8.58
N PHE A 117 -17.24 1.69 -7.76
CA PHE A 117 -16.59 0.43 -8.11
C PHE A 117 -17.61 -0.64 -8.49
N GLU A 118 -18.71 -0.79 -7.76
CA GLU A 118 -19.72 -1.80 -8.06
C GLU A 118 -20.36 -1.58 -9.45
N LYS A 119 -20.53 -0.33 -9.90
CA LYS A 119 -21.01 -0.01 -11.27
C LYS A 119 -20.04 -0.49 -12.35
N HIS A 120 -18.75 -0.47 -12.07
CA HIS A 120 -17.68 -0.80 -13.02
C HIS A 120 -17.02 -2.16 -12.76
N LYS A 121 -17.54 -2.95 -11.82
CA LYS A 121 -16.93 -4.19 -11.33
C LYS A 121 -16.61 -5.20 -12.42
N ALA A 122 -17.41 -5.23 -13.48
CA ALA A 122 -17.19 -6.07 -14.65
C ALA A 122 -15.85 -5.78 -15.36
N LEU A 123 -15.31 -4.56 -15.22
CA LEU A 123 -14.00 -4.16 -15.77
C LEU A 123 -12.82 -4.64 -14.90
N PHE A 124 -13.08 -5.08 -13.67
CA PHE A 124 -12.09 -5.45 -12.67
C PHE A 124 -12.34 -6.88 -12.13
N PRO A 125 -12.37 -7.91 -12.98
CA PRO A 125 -12.70 -9.26 -12.53
C PRO A 125 -11.64 -9.78 -11.55
N GLY A 126 -12.09 -10.51 -10.52
CA GLY A 126 -11.23 -11.03 -9.45
C GLY A 126 -10.68 -9.97 -8.50
N THR A 127 -11.06 -8.70 -8.66
CA THR A 127 -10.58 -7.59 -7.82
C THR A 127 -11.47 -7.38 -6.61
N ASN A 128 -10.89 -7.24 -5.43
CA ASN A 128 -11.61 -6.80 -4.25
C ASN A 128 -11.70 -5.26 -4.21
N GLY A 129 -12.92 -4.72 -4.14
CA GLY A 129 -13.15 -3.26 -4.17
C GLY A 129 -12.53 -2.51 -2.99
N GLU A 130 -12.50 -3.11 -1.80
CA GLU A 130 -11.81 -2.53 -0.62
C GLU A 130 -10.32 -2.48 -0.85
N ALA A 131 -9.74 -3.57 -1.35
CA ALA A 131 -8.32 -3.62 -1.65
C ALA A 131 -7.92 -2.59 -2.70
N MET A 132 -8.76 -2.39 -3.72
CA MET A 132 -8.55 -1.35 -4.72
C MET A 132 -8.66 0.06 -4.12
N PHE A 133 -9.61 0.29 -3.21
CA PHE A 133 -9.70 1.56 -2.44
C PHE A 133 -8.45 1.80 -1.60
N VAL A 134 -7.96 0.78 -0.88
CA VAL A 134 -6.73 0.86 -0.08
C VAL A 134 -5.53 1.19 -0.95
N GLY A 135 -5.33 0.45 -2.05
CA GLY A 135 -4.18 0.62 -2.94
C GLY A 135 -4.18 1.90 -3.76
N THR A 136 -5.33 2.56 -3.91
CA THR A 136 -5.45 3.81 -4.67
C THR A 136 -5.56 5.01 -3.74
N VAL A 137 -6.65 5.11 -2.98
CA VAL A 137 -6.95 6.28 -2.16
C VAL A 137 -6.09 6.32 -0.90
N LEU A 138 -6.10 5.25 -0.09
CA LEU A 138 -5.37 5.26 1.19
C LEU A 138 -3.86 5.29 0.99
N HIS A 139 -3.34 4.56 0.01
CA HIS A 139 -1.92 4.57 -0.31
C HIS A 139 -1.45 5.95 -0.81
N SER A 140 -2.27 6.68 -1.55
CA SER A 140 -1.94 8.06 -1.97
C SER A 140 -1.93 9.04 -0.78
N LEU A 141 -2.88 8.89 0.15
CA LEU A 141 -2.89 9.66 1.39
C LEU A 141 -1.65 9.35 2.24
N ASP A 142 -1.30 8.08 2.37
CA ASP A 142 -0.11 7.62 3.10
C ASP A 142 1.16 8.29 2.55
N HIS A 143 1.33 8.34 1.23
CA HIS A 143 2.44 9.07 0.60
C HIS A 143 2.38 10.60 0.75
N THR A 144 1.20 11.19 0.96
CA THR A 144 1.07 12.63 1.20
C THR A 144 1.38 12.99 2.66
N MET A 145 1.18 12.04 3.57
CA MET A 145 1.36 12.21 5.00
C MET A 145 2.72 11.70 5.51
N MET A 146 3.58 11.18 4.63
CA MET A 146 4.99 10.82 4.86
C MET A 146 5.91 12.01 4.61
#